data_AF-A0A085A9Y4-F1
#
_entry.id   AF-A0A085A9Y4-F1
#
_cell.length_a   1.000
_cell.length_b   1.000
_cell.length_c   1.000
_cell.angle_alpha   90.00
_cell.angle_beta   90.00
_cell.angle_gamma   90.00
#
_symmetry.space_group_name_H-M   'P 1'
#
loop_
_entity.id
_entity.type
_entity.pdbx_description
1 polymer ?
#
loop_
_entity_poly.entity_id
_entity_poly.type
_entity_poly.pdbx_seq_one_letter_code
_entity_poly.pdbx_strand_id
1 'polypeptide(L)' 'MQSPLRVLRKSQHLTLSHVAKMVGIDQSNLSRIERGQQKATPDVAERLVSLFPGQINELQILYPQRYMNQAGASDSAEV' A
#
# COMPACT_ATOMS: atom_id res chain seq x y z
N MET A 1 -12.30 3.75 3.20
CA MET A 1 -11.07 3.21 3.80
C MET A 1 -9.86 3.75 3.04
N GLN A 2 -8.88 4.31 3.73
CA GLN A 2 -7.60 4.73 3.14
C GLN A 2 -6.50 3.81 3.71
N SER A 3 -6.07 2.81 2.95
CA SER A 3 -4.90 2.00 3.33
C SER A 3 -3.61 2.79 3.14
N PRO A 4 -2.53 2.46 3.87
CA PRO A 4 -1.22 3.07 3.64
C PRO A 4 -0.79 3.00 2.17
N LEU A 5 -1.02 1.84 1.53
CA LEU A 5 -0.74 1.64 0.10
C LEU A 5 -1.50 2.62 -0.80
N ARG A 6 -2.78 2.87 -0.52
CA ARG A 6 -3.60 3.82 -1.29
C ARG A 6 -3.11 5.27 -1.13
N VAL A 7 -2.71 5.64 0.09
CA VAL A 7 -2.17 6.98 0.37
C VAL A 7 -0.87 7.18 -0.39
N LEU A 8 0.05 6.22 -0.28
CA LEU A 8 1.33 6.23 -0.97
C LEU A 8 1.19 6.28 -2.50
N ARG A 9 0.34 5.43 -3.08
CA ARG A 9 0.10 5.45 -4.52
C ARG A 9 -0.39 6.83 -4.99
N LYS A 10 -1.30 7.45 -4.22
CA LYS A 10 -1.84 8.77 -4.54
C LYS A 10 -0.82 9.89 -4.36
N SER A 11 0.04 9.84 -3.35
CA SER A 11 1.09 10.85 -3.14
C SER A 11 2.12 10.83 -4.28
N GLN A 12 2.30 9.68 -4.94
CA GLN A 12 3.15 9.55 -6.13
C GLN A 12 2.40 9.77 -7.46
N HIS A 13 1.14 10.20 -7.43
CA HIS A 13 0.29 10.41 -8.61
C HIS A 13 0.14 9.17 -9.52
N LEU A 14 0.34 7.96 -8.98
CA LEU A 14 0.25 6.73 -9.75
C LEU A 14 -1.20 6.26 -9.87
N THR A 15 -1.57 5.76 -11.05
CA THR A 15 -2.88 5.15 -11.27
C THR A 15 -2.91 3.71 -10.76
N LEU A 16 -4.11 3.20 -10.47
CA LEU A 16 -4.27 1.78 -10.11
C LEU A 16 -3.77 0.85 -11.24
N SER A 17 -4.05 1.19 -12.50
CA SER A 17 -3.63 0.38 -13.65
C SER A 17 -2.10 0.32 -13.79
N HIS A 18 -1.42 1.44 -13.53
CA HIS A 18 0.04 1.49 -13.59
C HIS A 18 0.69 0.58 -12.53
N VAL A 19 0.28 0.72 -11.26
CA VAL A 19 0.82 -0.11 -10.17
C VAL A 19 0.47 -1.59 -10.38
N ALA A 20 -0.77 -1.89 -10.78
CA ALA A 20 -1.22 -3.25 -11.03
C ALA A 20 -0.38 -3.91 -12.15
N LYS A 21 -0.07 -3.19 -13.22
CA LYS A 21 0.78 -3.67 -14.32
C LYS A 21 2.21 -3.96 -13.84
N MET A 22 2.81 -3.08 -13.04
CA MET A 22 4.19 -3.27 -12.55
C MET A 22 4.30 -4.43 -11.56
N VAL A 23 3.28 -4.62 -10.72
CA VAL A 23 3.22 -5.73 -9.77
C VAL A 23 2.84 -7.04 -10.47
N GLY A 24 2.17 -6.98 -11.63
CA GLY A 24 1.68 -8.17 -12.34
C GLY A 24 0.41 -8.74 -11.73
N ILE A 25 -0.54 -7.87 -11.37
CA ILE A 25 -1.89 -8.22 -10.88
C ILE A 25 -2.96 -7.41 -11.60
N ASP A 26 -4.22 -7.79 -11.44
CA ASP A 26 -5.34 -7.02 -11.99
C ASP A 26 -5.58 -5.71 -11.23
N GLN A 27 -5.95 -4.66 -11.96
CA GLN A 27 -6.37 -3.38 -11.39
C GLN A 27 -7.51 -3.54 -10.37
N SER A 28 -8.47 -4.43 -10.66
CA SER A 28 -9.59 -4.76 -9.78
C SER A 28 -9.12 -5.42 -8.48
N ASN A 29 -8.10 -6.29 -8.55
CA ASN A 29 -7.50 -6.91 -7.38
C ASN A 29 -6.80 -5.86 -6.50
N LEU A 30 -5.95 -5.02 -7.09
CA LEU A 30 -5.30 -3.92 -6.38
C LEU A 30 -6.32 -2.98 -5.72
N SER A 31 -7.41 -2.65 -6.42
CA SER A 31 -8.49 -1.82 -5.87
C SER A 31 -9.15 -2.46 -4.64
N ARG A 32 -9.39 -3.78 -4.64
CA ARG A 32 -9.95 -4.48 -3.48
C ARG A 32 -8.95 -4.52 -2.32
N ILE A 33 -7.66 -4.74 -2.61
CA ILE A 33 -6.58 -4.70 -1.61
C ILE A 33 -6.53 -3.32 -0.94
N GLU A 34 -6.47 -2.25 -1.73
CA GLU A 34 -6.41 -0.89 -1.20
C GLU A 34 -7.61 -0.50 -0.34
N ARG A 35 -8.77 -1.11 -0.61
CA ARG A 35 -10.03 -0.89 0.11
C ARG A 35 -10.28 -1.94 1.20
N GLY A 36 -9.35 -2.86 1.44
CA GLY A 36 -9.44 -3.87 2.51
C GLY A 36 -10.50 -4.94 2.26
N GLN A 37 -11.02 -5.02 1.04
CA GLN A 37 -11.99 -6.05 0.65
C GLN A 37 -11.32 -7.37 0.30
N GLN A 38 -10.02 -7.33 -0.04
CA GLN A 38 -9.21 -8.49 -0.36
C GLN A 38 -7.88 -8.38 0.40
N LYS A 39 -7.44 -9.47 1.02
CA LYS A 39 -6.10 -9.53 1.61
C LYS A 39 -5.08 -9.82 0.50
N ALA A 40 -3.98 -9.07 0.48
CA ALA A 40 -2.85 -9.38 -0.38
C ALA A 40 -2.20 -10.71 0.05
N THR A 41 -1.71 -11.48 -0.90
CA THR A 41 -0.83 -12.61 -0.60
C THR A 41 0.56 -12.09 -0.20
N PRO A 42 1.38 -12.89 0.50
CA PRO A 42 2.76 -12.51 0.83
C PRO A 42 3.56 -12.12 -0.42
N ASP A 43 3.47 -12.90 -1.50
CA ASP A 43 4.13 -12.62 -2.77
C ASP A 43 3.68 -11.29 -3.42
N VAL A 44 2.38 -10.96 -3.36
CA VAL A 44 1.90 -9.65 -3.85
C VAL A 44 2.40 -8.52 -2.95
N ALA A 45 2.47 -8.74 -1.64
CA ALA A 45 2.99 -7.76 -0.69
C ALA A 45 4.48 -7.49 -0.94
N GLU A 46 5.30 -8.52 -1.13
CA GLU A 46 6.72 -8.41 -1.47
C GLU A 46 6.94 -7.61 -2.76
N ARG A 47 6.19 -7.92 -3.82
CA ARG A 47 6.26 -7.19 -5.10
C ARG A 47 5.86 -5.72 -4.96
N LEU A 48 4.86 -5.44 -4.13
CA LEU A 48 4.44 -4.06 -3.82
C LEU A 48 5.50 -3.30 -3.00
N VAL A 49 6.16 -3.94 -2.04
CA VAL A 49 7.27 -3.33 -1.28
C VAL A 49 8.46 -3.06 -2.18
N SER A 50 8.80 -4.01 -3.05
CA SER A 50 9.88 -3.87 -4.03
C SER A 50 9.66 -2.67 -4.97
N LEU A 51 8.40 -2.35 -5.27
CA LEU A 51 8.05 -1.18 -6.07
C LEU A 51 8.21 0.15 -5.30
N PHE A 52 8.06 0.12 -3.98
CA PHE A 52 8.08 1.29 -3.11
C PHE A 52 9.11 1.15 -1.98
N PRO A 53 10.40 0.97 -2.31
CA PRO A 53 11.43 0.66 -1.33
C PRO A 53 11.55 1.78 -0.29
N GLY A 54 11.52 1.41 0.99
CA GLY A 54 11.63 2.33 2.13
C GLY A 54 10.38 3.18 2.42
N GLN A 55 9.33 3.11 1.60
CA GLN A 55 8.12 3.93 1.78
C GLN A 55 6.94 3.15 2.37
N ILE A 56 6.89 1.84 2.12
CA ILE A 56 5.91 0.92 2.68
C ILE A 56 6.58 -0.41 2.97
N ASN A 57 6.05 -1.16 3.93
CA ASN A 57 6.52 -2.51 4.24
C ASN A 57 5.38 -3.54 4.13
N GLU A 58 5.75 -4.81 4.20
CA GLU A 58 4.83 -5.93 4.02
C GLU A 58 3.72 -5.93 5.08
N LEU A 59 4.04 -5.54 6.32
CA LEU A 59 3.06 -5.46 7.41
C LEU A 59 1.98 -4.43 7.13
N GLN A 60 2.34 -3.28 6.56
CA GLN A 60 1.39 -2.23 6.18
C GLN A 60 0.47 -2.66 5.02
N ILE A 61 0.94 -3.56 4.16
CA ILE A 61 0.14 -4.12 3.04
C ILE A 61 -0.73 -5.29 3.51
N LEU A 62 -0.19 -6.18 4.34
CA LEU A 62 -0.89 -7.38 4.82
C LEU A 62 -1.89 -7.07 5.95
N TYR A 63 -1.62 -6.03 6.73
CA TYR A 63 -2.43 -5.60 7.87
C TYR A 63 -2.72 -4.09 7.85
N PRO A 64 -3.34 -3.56 6.77
CA PRO A 64 -3.55 -2.13 6.60
C PRO A 64 -4.33 -1.50 7.76
N GLN A 65 -5.22 -2.26 8.40
CA GLN A 65 -6.03 -1.82 9.54
C GLN A 65 -5.23 -1.37 10.76
N ARG A 66 -3.99 -1.85 10.92
CA ARG A 66 -3.10 -1.41 12.01
C ARG A 66 -2.55 0.00 11.77
N TYR A 67 -2.62 0.49 10.54
CA TYR A 67 -1.94 1.70 10.09
C TYR A 67 -2.90 2.72 9.45
N MET A 68 -4.21 2.43 9.43
CA MET A 68 -5.25 3.32 8.89
C MET A 68 -5.33 4.69 9.58
N ASN A 69 -4.74 4.83 10.78
CA ASN A 69 -4.79 6.05 11.59
C ASN A 69 -3.45 6.81 11.64
N GLN A 70 -2.40 6.38 10.92
CA GLN A 70 -1.08 7.02 10.97
C GLN A 70 -0.75 7.94 9.79
N ALA A 71 -1.70 8.21 8.89
CA ALA A 71 -1.49 9.14 7.75
C ALA A 71 -1.43 10.64 8.15
N GLY A 72 -1.22 10.95 9.44
CA GLY A 72 -1.00 12.30 9.97
C GLY A 72 0.03 12.36 11.11
N ALA A 73 0.82 11.31 11.33
CA ALA A 73 1.84 11.28 12.38
C ALA A 73 3.21 10.92 11.77
N SER A 74 3.69 11.77 10.85
CA SER A 74 5.12 11.86 10.56
C SER A 74 5.74 12.91 11.47
N ASP A 75 6.84 12.54 12.13
CA ASP A 75 7.78 13.38 12.88
C ASP A 75 7.28 14.13 14.12
N SER A 76 7.44 13.50 15.28
CA SER A 76 7.88 14.17 16.51
C SER A 76 8.35 13.11 17.51
N ALA A 77 9.65 12.76 17.47
CA ALA A 77 10.48 12.48 18.65
C ALA A 77 11.84 11.91 18.19
N GLU A 78 12.69 12.78 17.64
CA GLU A 78 14.06 12.82 18.12
C GLU A 78 14.02 13.56 19.46
N VAL A 79 14.37 12.87 20.55
CA VAL A 79 14.92 13.42 21.80
C VAL A 79 15.80 12.37 22.44
#